data_AF-A0A2D2DMC4-F1
#
_entry.id   AF-A0A2D2DMC4-F1
#
_cell.length_a   1.000
_cell.length_b   1.000
_cell.length_c   1.000
_cell.angle_alpha   90.00
_cell.angle_beta   90.00
_cell.angle_gamma   90.00
#
_symmetry.space_group_name_H-M   'P 1'
#
loop_
_entity.id
_entity.type
_entity.pdbx_description
1 polymer ?
#
loop_
_entity_poly.entity_id
_entity_poly.type
_entity_poly.pdbx_seq_one_letter_code
_entity_poly.pdbx_strand_id
1 'polypeptide(L)'
;MSLKKIALIAALTLATQASAQNTLATAGALVIVPAYGEVTHPNDQVVATFFIEEQDKDKAAAASRVNQKMKQGTEIVRREDPKAILKTVGYYTYPVYPEVAPRPDGQPQPRPLVPTGWRVGQYLEVKTTNLANLPKMTAAVQKILALNGLNFGLSPETTRKLDDQRLIATYKNLNERVSAIASAMGRKMSEAVIETLDYEGSGNYAGQQDAAPMLMRAAKAEAADVAEPSFEPGETTLQMRLVGKVKFK
;
A
#
# COMPACT_ATOMS: atom_id res chain seq x y z
N MET A 1 49.87 -60.70 -62.45
CA MET A 1 50.02 -59.58 -63.41
C MET A 1 49.00 -58.51 -63.02
N SER A 2 49.42 -57.41 -62.38
CA SER A 2 49.93 -56.15 -62.99
C SER A 2 48.76 -55.15 -63.15
N LEU A 3 48.53 -54.22 -62.21
CA LEU A 3 49.23 -52.93 -61.94
C LEU A 3 48.59 -51.73 -62.66
N LYS A 4 48.33 -50.68 -61.86
CA LYS A 4 48.42 -49.22 -62.19
C LYS A 4 47.16 -48.65 -62.91
N LYS A 5 46.65 -47.42 -62.64
CA LYS A 5 47.17 -46.22 -61.95
C LYS A 5 46.13 -45.07 -61.99
N ILE A 6 46.28 -44.09 -61.07
CA ILE A 6 45.99 -42.61 -61.16
C ILE A 6 44.51 -42.21 -60.95
N ALA A 7 44.06 -41.63 -59.82
CA ALA A 7 44.37 -40.38 -59.08
C ALA A 7 43.48 -39.19 -59.47
N LEU A 8 42.68 -38.64 -58.53
CA LEU A 8 42.55 -37.19 -58.25
C LEU A 8 41.67 -36.88 -57.01
N ILE A 9 42.30 -36.37 -55.95
CA ILE A 9 41.98 -35.18 -55.12
C ILE A 9 40.50 -34.86 -54.81
N ALA A 10 40.13 -34.90 -53.52
CA ALA A 10 39.38 -33.82 -52.87
C ALA A 10 39.55 -33.89 -51.35
N ALA A 11 40.16 -32.84 -50.79
CA ALA A 11 40.32 -32.63 -49.37
C ALA A 11 38.96 -32.44 -48.69
N LEU A 12 38.61 -33.33 -47.77
CA LEU A 12 37.74 -32.99 -46.64
C LEU A 12 38.53 -33.21 -45.36
N THR A 13 39.39 -32.24 -45.05
CA THR A 13 39.69 -31.94 -43.66
C THR A 13 38.36 -31.61 -42.98
N LEU A 14 37.78 -32.61 -42.33
CA LEU A 14 36.79 -32.41 -41.26
C LEU A 14 37.49 -31.62 -40.15
N ALA A 15 37.58 -30.31 -40.34
CA ALA A 15 37.67 -29.39 -39.22
C ALA A 15 36.34 -29.52 -38.49
N THR A 16 36.25 -30.51 -37.61
CA THR A 16 35.41 -30.42 -36.43
C THR A 16 35.90 -29.19 -35.67
N GLN A 17 35.40 -28.03 -36.06
CA GLN A 17 35.27 -26.91 -35.15
C GLN A 17 34.26 -27.38 -34.11
N ALA A 18 34.76 -28.17 -33.15
CA ALA A 18 34.20 -28.21 -31.84
C ALA A 18 34.26 -26.75 -31.39
N SER A 19 33.14 -26.05 -31.53
CA SER A 19 32.90 -24.87 -30.73
C SER A 19 32.97 -25.35 -29.30
N ALA A 20 34.18 -25.30 -28.72
CA ALA A 20 34.34 -25.28 -27.29
C ALA A 20 33.49 -24.10 -26.84
N GLN A 21 32.27 -24.37 -26.38
CA GLN A 21 31.60 -23.46 -25.49
C GLN A 21 32.54 -23.31 -24.31
N ASN A 22 33.41 -22.31 -24.36
CA ASN A 22 34.19 -21.84 -23.22
C ASN A 22 33.17 -21.28 -22.23
N THR A 23 32.45 -22.17 -21.56
CA THR A 23 31.67 -21.85 -20.38
C THR A 23 32.67 -21.43 -19.32
N LEU A 24 32.52 -20.20 -18.82
CA LEU A 24 33.31 -19.71 -17.70
C LEU A 24 33.25 -20.73 -16.56
N ALA A 25 34.40 -21.05 -15.96
CA ALA A 25 34.42 -21.91 -14.78
C ALA A 25 33.66 -21.20 -13.65
N THR A 26 32.55 -21.79 -13.22
CA THR A 26 31.70 -21.25 -12.14
C THR A 26 31.94 -21.95 -10.80
N ALA A 27 32.99 -22.77 -10.71
CA ALA A 27 33.46 -23.38 -9.46
C ALA A 27 33.86 -22.28 -8.46
N GLY A 28 33.30 -22.30 -7.25
CA GLY A 28 33.49 -21.27 -6.24
C GLY A 28 32.79 -19.93 -6.53
N ALA A 29 31.95 -19.81 -7.57
CA ALA A 29 31.27 -18.57 -7.91
C ALA A 29 30.28 -18.16 -6.80
N LEU A 30 30.31 -16.86 -6.45
CA LEU A 30 29.36 -16.24 -5.53
C LEU A 30 28.33 -15.46 -6.35
N VAL A 31 27.06 -15.82 -6.16
CA VAL A 31 25.91 -15.20 -6.84
C VAL A 31 25.03 -14.51 -5.81
N ILE A 32 24.65 -13.27 -6.10
CA ILE A 32 23.67 -12.52 -5.31
C ILE A 32 22.31 -12.69 -5.99
N VAL A 33 21.37 -13.29 -5.27
CA VAL A 33 20.06 -13.67 -5.80
C VAL A 33 18.98 -12.88 -5.07
N PRO A 34 18.37 -11.86 -5.72
CA PRO A 34 17.17 -11.24 -5.20
C PRO A 34 15.97 -12.16 -5.44
N ALA A 35 15.09 -12.27 -4.44
CA ALA A 35 13.85 -13.03 -4.46
C ALA A 35 12.72 -12.19 -3.87
N TYR A 36 11.51 -12.44 -4.34
CA TYR A 36 10.30 -11.73 -3.93
C TYR A 36 9.19 -12.71 -3.64
N GLY A 37 8.47 -12.46 -2.56
CA GLY A 37 7.24 -13.18 -2.22
C GLY A 37 6.12 -12.19 -2.03
N GLU A 38 4.95 -12.57 -2.55
CA GLU A 38 3.76 -11.73 -2.50
C GLU A 38 2.58 -12.56 -2.03
N VAL A 39 1.71 -11.92 -1.24
CA VAL A 39 0.44 -12.51 -0.82
C VAL A 39 -0.64 -11.45 -0.95
N THR A 40 -1.70 -11.77 -1.67
CA THR A 40 -2.88 -10.91 -1.81
C THR A 40 -4.02 -11.46 -0.95
N HIS A 41 -4.72 -10.57 -0.26
CA HIS A 41 -5.85 -10.93 0.59
C HIS A 41 -6.94 -9.85 0.55
N PRO A 42 -8.23 -10.23 0.55
CA PRO A 42 -9.33 -9.29 0.72
C PRO A 42 -9.20 -8.47 1.99
N ASN A 43 -9.53 -7.17 1.92
CA ASN A 43 -9.48 -6.33 3.10
C ASN A 43 -10.55 -6.75 4.12
N ASP A 44 -10.17 -6.83 5.38
CA ASP A 44 -11.01 -7.29 6.50
C ASP A 44 -11.16 -6.23 7.60
N GLN A 45 -10.59 -5.04 7.39
CA GLN A 45 -10.71 -3.88 8.27
C GLN A 45 -10.98 -2.62 7.45
N VAL A 46 -11.71 -1.69 8.06
CA VAL A 46 -11.92 -0.34 7.54
C VAL A 46 -11.67 0.69 8.62
N VAL A 47 -11.14 1.84 8.23
CA VAL A 47 -11.14 3.08 9.01
C VAL A 47 -12.03 4.08 8.29
N ALA A 48 -13.18 4.40 8.89
CA ALA A 48 -14.09 5.44 8.43
C ALA A 48 -13.82 6.74 9.19
N THR A 49 -13.67 7.84 8.45
CA THR A 49 -13.51 9.17 9.03
C THR A 49 -14.79 9.95 8.79
N PHE A 50 -15.46 10.35 9.87
CA PHE A 50 -16.59 11.26 9.86
C PHE A 50 -16.17 12.64 10.37
N PHE A 51 -16.92 13.67 10.03
CA PHE A 51 -16.67 15.02 10.50
C PHE A 51 -17.97 15.78 10.75
N ILE A 52 -17.86 16.80 11.60
CA ILE A 52 -18.87 17.83 11.76
C ILE A 52 -18.18 19.19 11.80
N GLU A 53 -18.81 20.16 11.16
CA GLU A 53 -18.42 21.56 11.23
C GLU A 53 -19.67 22.40 11.45
N GLU A 54 -19.62 23.29 12.44
CA GLU A 54 -20.69 24.22 12.77
C GLU A 54 -20.15 25.64 12.74
N GLN A 55 -21.00 26.57 12.35
CA GLN A 55 -20.70 27.99 12.40
C GLN A 55 -21.75 28.74 13.20
N ASP A 56 -21.33 29.70 14.01
CA ASP A 56 -22.20 30.58 14.78
C ASP A 56 -21.55 31.95 14.97
N LYS A 57 -22.35 32.98 15.31
CA LYS A 57 -21.83 34.26 15.78
C LYS A 57 -21.20 34.12 17.17
N ASP A 58 -21.75 33.25 18.02
CA ASP A 58 -21.20 32.92 19.33
C ASP A 58 -20.32 31.65 19.27
N LYS A 59 -19.05 31.83 19.63
CA LYS A 59 -18.06 30.74 19.72
C LYS A 59 -18.53 29.59 20.61
N ALA A 60 -19.16 29.90 21.74
CA ALA A 60 -19.60 28.89 22.70
C ALA A 60 -20.76 28.07 22.14
N ALA A 61 -21.71 28.71 21.47
CA ALA A 61 -22.81 28.04 20.78
C ALA A 61 -22.31 27.09 19.67
N ALA A 62 -21.38 27.53 18.82
CA ALA A 62 -20.79 26.68 17.78
C ALA A 62 -20.09 25.44 18.38
N ALA A 63 -19.27 25.65 19.43
CA ALA A 63 -18.57 24.57 20.11
C ALA A 63 -19.53 23.58 20.77
N SER A 64 -20.58 24.08 21.42
CA SER A 64 -21.60 23.24 22.06
C SER A 64 -22.31 22.32 21.06
N ARG A 65 -22.69 22.85 19.89
CA ARG A 65 -23.32 22.04 18.83
C ARG A 65 -22.40 20.95 18.29
N VAL A 66 -21.13 21.26 18.04
CA VAL A 66 -20.13 20.25 17.63
C VAL A 66 -20.02 19.15 18.66
N ASN A 67 -19.86 19.49 19.95
CA ASN A 67 -19.71 18.52 21.02
C ASN A 67 -20.96 17.63 21.17
N GLN A 68 -22.16 18.21 21.07
CA GLN A 68 -23.41 17.47 21.15
C GLN A 68 -23.58 16.50 19.98
N LYS A 69 -23.38 16.97 18.75
CA LYS A 69 -23.46 16.14 17.54
C LYS A 69 -22.40 15.05 17.53
N MET A 70 -21.17 15.35 17.96
CA MET A 70 -20.10 14.37 18.09
C MET A 70 -20.47 13.28 19.09
N LYS A 71 -21.00 13.66 20.27
CA LYS A 71 -21.47 12.69 21.26
C LYS A 71 -22.54 11.76 20.67
N GLN A 72 -23.57 12.32 20.03
CA GLN A 72 -24.63 11.57 19.37
C GLN A 72 -24.07 10.62 18.29
N GLY A 73 -23.17 11.11 17.43
CA GLY A 73 -22.52 10.29 16.41
C GLY A 73 -21.76 9.11 17.00
N THR A 74 -20.98 9.32 18.08
CA THR A 74 -20.28 8.21 18.75
C THR A 74 -21.22 7.20 19.42
N GLU A 75 -22.36 7.65 19.96
CA GLU A 75 -23.38 6.76 20.54
C GLU A 75 -24.06 5.91 19.48
N ILE A 76 -24.37 6.48 18.31
CA ILE A 76 -24.88 5.73 17.16
C ILE A 76 -23.88 4.64 16.75
N VAL A 77 -22.59 4.99 16.58
CA VAL A 77 -21.57 3.99 16.22
C VAL A 77 -21.50 2.86 17.24
N ARG A 78 -21.43 3.16 18.55
CA ARG A 78 -21.36 2.11 19.59
C ARG A 78 -22.57 1.18 19.57
N ARG A 79 -23.74 1.69 19.19
CA ARG A 79 -24.98 0.89 19.11
C ARG A 79 -25.00 0.00 17.87
N GLU A 80 -24.62 0.54 16.71
CA GLU A 80 -24.59 -0.23 15.46
C GLU A 80 -23.40 -1.20 15.41
N ASP A 81 -22.27 -0.84 16.03
CA ASP A 81 -21.06 -1.66 16.11
C ASP A 81 -20.35 -1.53 17.48
N PRO A 82 -20.70 -2.38 18.45
CA PRO A 82 -20.11 -2.36 19.79
C PRO A 82 -18.61 -2.69 19.84
N LYS A 83 -18.05 -3.29 18.78
CA LYS A 83 -16.62 -3.67 18.71
C LYS A 83 -15.78 -2.62 18.00
N ALA A 84 -16.39 -1.58 17.42
CA ALA A 84 -15.67 -0.51 16.76
C ALA A 84 -14.77 0.26 17.74
N ILE A 85 -13.56 0.58 17.29
CA ILE A 85 -12.63 1.43 18.02
C ILE A 85 -12.84 2.87 17.55
N LEU A 86 -13.18 3.75 18.49
CA LEU A 86 -13.48 5.15 18.22
C LEU A 86 -12.35 6.06 18.67
N LYS A 87 -12.04 7.06 17.84
CA LYS A 87 -11.07 8.10 18.17
C LYS A 87 -11.56 9.44 17.64
N THR A 88 -11.82 10.38 18.54
CA THR A 88 -12.12 11.77 18.18
C THR A 88 -10.83 12.54 18.00
N VAL A 89 -10.66 13.24 16.88
CA VAL A 89 -9.41 13.94 16.52
C VAL A 89 -9.69 15.30 15.87
N GLY A 90 -8.65 16.13 15.80
CA GLY A 90 -8.69 17.36 14.99
C GLY A 90 -9.78 18.34 15.39
N TYR A 91 -9.95 18.61 16.69
CA TYR A 91 -10.85 19.66 17.15
C TYR A 91 -10.23 21.03 16.83
N TYR A 92 -10.95 21.89 16.13
CA TYR A 92 -10.49 23.23 15.76
C TYR A 92 -11.55 24.29 15.96
N THR A 93 -11.12 25.54 16.12
CA THR A 93 -12.00 26.71 16.18
C THR A 93 -11.33 27.87 15.48
N TYR A 94 -11.97 28.38 14.43
CA TYR A 94 -11.46 29.48 13.61
C TYR A 94 -12.45 30.65 13.57
N PRO A 95 -11.98 31.90 13.72
CA PRO A 95 -12.81 33.06 13.46
C PRO A 95 -13.14 33.13 11.97
N VAL A 96 -14.37 33.50 11.65
CA VAL A 96 -14.84 33.82 10.30
C VAL A 96 -14.93 35.33 10.20
N TYR A 97 -14.26 35.91 9.21
CA TYR A 97 -14.24 37.35 8.97
C TYR A 97 -15.20 37.70 7.84
N PRO A 98 -15.75 38.93 7.82
CA PRO A 98 -16.56 39.39 6.71
C PRO A 98 -15.74 39.43 5.43
N GLU A 99 -16.38 39.09 4.32
CA GLU A 99 -15.81 39.33 3.00
C GLU A 99 -15.75 40.85 2.76
N VAL A 100 -14.60 41.33 2.30
CA VAL A 100 -14.35 42.75 2.13
C VAL A 100 -14.33 43.06 0.65
N ALA A 101 -15.33 43.79 0.16
CA ALA A 101 -15.31 44.33 -1.19
C ALA A 101 -14.23 45.43 -1.31
N PRO A 102 -13.47 45.48 -2.41
CA PRO A 102 -12.54 46.57 -2.69
C PRO A 102 -13.27 47.92 -2.64
N ARG A 103 -12.71 48.91 -1.94
CA ARG A 103 -13.31 50.24 -1.94
C ARG A 103 -13.17 50.89 -3.32
N PRO A 104 -14.21 51.58 -3.83
CA PRO A 104 -14.15 52.27 -5.13
C PRO A 104 -13.07 53.35 -5.22
N ASP A 105 -12.63 53.88 -4.08
CA ASP A 105 -11.66 54.97 -3.94
C ASP A 105 -10.20 54.49 -3.85
N GLY A 106 -9.94 53.17 -3.96
CA GLY A 106 -8.60 52.60 -3.88
C GLY A 106 -7.96 52.69 -2.48
N GLN A 107 -8.71 53.12 -1.45
CA GLN A 107 -8.14 53.22 -0.11
C GLN A 107 -7.97 51.85 0.55
N PRO A 108 -6.84 51.63 1.27
CA PRO A 108 -6.63 50.40 2.02
C PRO A 108 -7.70 50.21 3.10
N GLN A 109 -8.19 48.98 3.26
CA GLN A 109 -9.19 48.67 4.27
C GLN A 109 -8.67 48.90 5.70
N PRO A 110 -9.47 49.48 6.61
CA PRO A 110 -9.12 49.52 8.02
C PRO A 110 -8.95 48.10 8.58
N ARG A 111 -7.80 47.87 9.21
CA ARG A 111 -7.51 46.67 10.03
C ARG A 111 -7.49 47.09 11.50
N PRO A 112 -7.94 46.24 12.44
CA PRO A 112 -8.31 44.83 12.25
C PRO A 112 -9.79 44.61 11.90
N LEU A 113 -10.08 43.59 11.10
CA LEU A 113 -11.46 43.11 10.89
C LEU A 113 -11.95 42.42 12.16
N VAL A 114 -13.17 42.72 12.59
CA VAL A 114 -13.83 41.99 13.67
C VAL A 114 -14.42 40.70 13.08
N PRO A 115 -14.22 39.52 13.70
CA PRO A 115 -14.88 38.29 13.24
C PRO A 115 -16.40 38.45 13.20
N THR A 116 -17.03 38.05 12.10
CA THR A 116 -18.49 37.95 11.96
C THR A 116 -19.05 36.64 12.53
N GLY A 117 -18.18 35.68 12.84
CA GLY A 117 -18.55 34.46 13.54
C GLY A 117 -17.36 33.55 13.83
N TRP A 118 -17.68 32.32 14.21
CA TRP A 118 -16.77 31.27 14.61
C TRP A 118 -17.19 29.97 13.97
N ARG A 119 -16.21 29.27 13.41
CA ARG A 119 -16.35 27.96 12.81
C ARG A 119 -15.62 26.95 13.66
N VAL A 120 -16.32 25.93 14.10
CA VAL A 120 -15.80 24.86 14.95
C VAL A 120 -16.01 23.55 14.23
N GLY A 121 -15.01 22.68 14.24
CA GLY A 121 -15.17 21.35 13.66
C GLY A 121 -14.33 20.31 14.38
N GLN A 122 -14.70 19.05 14.16
CA GLN A 122 -14.04 17.90 14.75
C GLN A 122 -14.26 16.66 13.86
N TYR A 123 -13.30 15.74 13.92
CA TYR A 123 -13.35 14.46 13.22
C TYR A 123 -13.56 13.29 14.19
N LEU A 124 -14.19 12.23 13.68
CA LEU A 124 -14.34 10.93 14.32
C LEU A 124 -13.77 9.85 13.41
N GLU A 125 -12.70 9.20 13.85
CA GLU A 125 -12.21 7.97 13.24
C GLU A 125 -12.90 6.76 13.88
N VAL A 126 -13.45 5.89 13.04
CA VAL A 126 -14.11 4.63 13.41
C VAL A 126 -13.35 3.50 12.73
N LYS A 127 -12.69 2.66 13.52
CA LYS A 127 -12.00 1.47 13.03
C LYS A 127 -12.81 0.22 13.36
N THR A 128 -13.13 -0.59 12.35
CA THR A 128 -13.92 -1.82 12.52
C THR A 128 -13.55 -2.91 11.53
N THR A 129 -13.82 -4.16 11.91
CA THR A 129 -13.79 -5.35 11.04
C THR A 129 -15.19 -5.81 10.63
N ASN A 130 -16.25 -5.14 11.07
CA ASN A 130 -17.63 -5.46 10.71
C ASN A 130 -18.02 -4.82 9.37
N LEU A 131 -17.41 -5.31 8.29
CA LEU A 131 -17.63 -4.76 6.95
C LEU A 131 -19.06 -4.96 6.45
N ALA A 132 -19.71 -6.05 6.85
CA ALA A 132 -21.10 -6.34 6.46
C ALA A 132 -22.10 -5.31 7.00
N ASN A 133 -21.87 -4.75 8.19
CA ASN A 133 -22.73 -3.72 8.78
C ASN A 133 -22.29 -2.28 8.48
N LEU A 134 -21.16 -2.10 7.77
CA LEU A 134 -20.58 -0.79 7.49
C LEU A 134 -21.55 0.15 6.74
N PRO A 135 -22.28 -0.26 5.68
CA PRO A 135 -23.29 0.58 5.01
C PRO A 135 -24.33 1.15 5.97
N LYS A 136 -24.95 0.27 6.76
CA LYS A 136 -26.01 0.62 7.70
C LYS A 136 -25.52 1.54 8.81
N MET A 137 -24.35 1.23 9.40
CA MET A 137 -23.71 2.09 10.39
C MET A 137 -23.42 3.47 9.81
N THR A 138 -22.86 3.52 8.60
CA THR A 138 -22.50 4.77 7.92
C THR A 138 -23.74 5.62 7.65
N ALA A 139 -24.81 5.03 7.11
CA ALA A 139 -26.08 5.72 6.87
C ALA A 139 -26.71 6.24 8.18
N ALA A 140 -26.60 5.49 9.28
CA ALA A 140 -27.09 5.94 10.58
C ALA A 140 -26.30 7.15 11.13
N VAL A 141 -24.97 7.12 11.00
CA VAL A 141 -24.09 8.22 11.46
C VAL A 141 -24.22 9.45 10.57
N GLN A 142 -24.42 9.27 9.25
CA GLN A 142 -24.58 10.35 8.27
C GLN A 142 -25.75 11.29 8.54
N LYS A 143 -26.72 10.88 9.37
CA LYS A 143 -27.79 11.75 9.85
C LYS A 143 -27.30 12.89 10.75
N ILE A 144 -26.11 12.75 11.33
CA ILE A 144 -25.54 13.70 12.31
C ILE A 144 -24.14 14.17 11.90
N LEU A 145 -23.27 13.29 11.40
CA LEU A 145 -21.89 13.58 11.00
C LEU A 145 -21.69 13.24 9.52
N ALA A 146 -21.05 14.11 8.76
CA ALA A 146 -20.76 13.84 7.36
C ALA A 146 -19.61 12.81 7.23
N LEU A 147 -19.72 11.89 6.27
CA LEU A 147 -18.61 10.99 5.94
C LEU A 147 -17.54 11.78 5.17
N ASN A 148 -16.31 11.76 5.67
CA ASN A 148 -15.15 12.40 5.04
C ASN A 148 -14.39 11.41 4.14
N GLY A 149 -14.26 10.15 4.55
CA GLY A 149 -13.55 9.13 3.78
C GLY A 149 -13.54 7.77 4.44
N LEU A 150 -13.15 6.76 3.66
CA LEU A 150 -13.00 5.37 4.08
C LEU A 150 -11.64 4.86 3.59
N ASN A 151 -10.95 4.11 4.45
CA ASN A 151 -9.72 3.43 4.09
C ASN A 151 -9.83 1.95 4.48
N PHE A 152 -9.86 1.07 3.49
CA PHE A 152 -9.86 -0.37 3.70
C PHE A 152 -8.45 -0.90 3.82
N GLY A 153 -8.27 -1.95 4.61
CA GLY A 153 -6.98 -2.58 4.78
C GLY A 153 -7.10 -3.90 5.54
N LEU A 154 -5.94 -4.43 5.90
CA LEU A 154 -5.81 -5.66 6.66
C LEU A 154 -5.80 -5.37 8.15
N SER A 155 -6.49 -6.21 8.91
CA SER A 155 -6.46 -6.21 10.36
C SER A 155 -5.06 -6.58 10.85
N PRO A 156 -4.66 -6.16 12.07
CA PRO A 156 -3.38 -6.55 12.63
C PRO A 156 -3.19 -8.07 12.74
N GLU A 157 -4.27 -8.81 12.96
CA GLU A 157 -4.26 -10.28 13.02
C GLU A 157 -3.98 -10.88 11.64
N THR A 158 -4.74 -10.47 10.62
CA THR A 158 -4.54 -10.93 9.24
C THR A 158 -3.17 -10.52 8.72
N THR A 159 -2.71 -9.30 9.01
CA THR A 159 -1.38 -8.83 8.62
C THR A 159 -0.28 -9.76 9.15
N ARG A 160 -0.36 -10.18 10.42
CA ARG A 160 0.61 -11.13 11.00
C ARG A 160 0.54 -12.51 10.33
N LYS A 161 -0.67 -13.02 10.10
CA LYS A 161 -0.86 -14.32 9.43
C LYS A 161 -0.29 -14.33 8.01
N LEU A 162 -0.49 -13.24 7.27
CA LEU A 162 0.02 -13.11 5.90
C LEU A 162 1.53 -12.90 5.87
N ASP A 163 2.13 -12.33 6.92
CA ASP A 163 3.58 -12.19 7.02
C ASP A 163 4.28 -13.55 6.98
N ASP A 164 3.80 -14.54 7.74
CA ASP A 164 4.32 -15.91 7.72
C ASP A 164 4.19 -16.55 6.33
N GLN A 165 3.03 -16.37 5.69
CA GLN A 165 2.80 -16.90 4.33
C GLN A 165 3.74 -16.27 3.31
N ARG A 166 3.96 -14.97 3.45
CA ARG A 166 4.86 -14.20 2.60
C ARG A 166 6.31 -14.64 2.80
N LEU A 167 6.73 -14.93 4.04
CA LEU A 167 8.05 -15.51 4.35
C LEU A 167 8.29 -16.81 3.62
N ILE A 168 7.32 -17.72 3.67
CA ILE A 168 7.37 -19.00 2.98
C ILE A 168 7.42 -18.78 1.46
N ALA A 169 6.59 -17.88 0.92
CA ALA A 169 6.56 -17.56 -0.51
C ALA A 169 7.88 -16.97 -1.00
N THR A 170 8.46 -16.03 -0.25
CA THR A 170 9.74 -15.38 -0.60
C THR A 170 10.88 -16.40 -0.60
N TYR A 171 10.95 -17.28 0.42
CA TYR A 171 11.99 -18.30 0.47
C TYR A 171 11.82 -19.36 -0.64
N LYS A 172 10.59 -19.74 -0.95
CA LYS A 172 10.29 -20.61 -2.10
C LYS A 172 10.79 -19.98 -3.41
N ASN A 173 10.51 -18.70 -3.62
CA ASN A 173 10.99 -17.96 -4.80
C ASN A 173 12.52 -17.93 -4.88
N LEU A 174 13.22 -17.78 -3.75
CA LEU A 174 14.68 -17.87 -3.71
C LEU A 174 15.17 -19.23 -4.19
N ASN A 175 14.58 -20.33 -3.67
CA ASN A 175 14.95 -21.67 -4.08
C ASN A 175 14.74 -21.91 -5.58
N GLU A 176 13.60 -21.46 -6.12
CA GLU A 176 13.30 -21.53 -7.55
C GLU A 176 14.34 -20.76 -8.39
N ARG A 177 14.70 -19.54 -7.96
CA ARG A 177 15.70 -18.70 -8.64
C ARG A 177 17.09 -19.30 -8.59
N VAL A 178 17.54 -19.80 -7.44
CA VAL A 178 18.85 -20.46 -7.31
C VAL A 178 18.90 -21.72 -8.17
N SER A 179 17.81 -22.51 -8.21
CA SER A 179 17.71 -23.68 -9.08
C SER A 179 17.84 -23.30 -10.56
N ALA A 180 17.14 -22.25 -11.00
CA ALA A 180 17.23 -21.76 -12.37
C ALA A 180 18.65 -21.27 -12.73
N ILE A 181 19.31 -20.55 -11.81
CA ILE A 181 20.70 -20.10 -11.97
C ILE A 181 21.64 -21.30 -12.06
N ALA A 182 21.48 -22.30 -11.18
CA ALA A 182 22.29 -23.52 -11.20
C ALA A 182 22.17 -24.23 -12.56
N SER A 183 20.94 -24.43 -13.04
CA SER A 183 20.69 -25.05 -14.34
C SER A 183 21.29 -24.25 -15.50
N ALA A 184 21.19 -22.92 -15.47
CA ALA A 184 21.79 -22.05 -16.49
C ALA A 184 23.33 -22.10 -16.50
N MET A 185 23.95 -22.34 -15.34
CA MET A 185 25.40 -22.56 -15.22
C MET A 185 25.84 -24.00 -15.53
N GLY A 186 24.91 -24.90 -15.86
CA GLY A 186 25.20 -26.33 -16.05
C GLY A 186 25.57 -27.06 -14.76
N ARG A 187 25.15 -26.54 -13.60
CA ARG A 187 25.44 -27.08 -12.26
C ARG A 187 24.20 -27.69 -11.61
N LYS A 188 24.41 -28.53 -10.60
CA LYS A 188 23.29 -29.06 -9.78
C LYS A 188 22.95 -28.11 -8.64
N MET A 189 21.67 -28.04 -8.28
CA MET A 189 21.20 -27.28 -7.12
C MET A 189 21.89 -27.71 -5.81
N SER A 190 22.25 -28.99 -5.68
CA SER A 190 22.99 -29.52 -4.52
C SER A 190 24.39 -28.93 -4.34
N GLU A 191 24.95 -28.28 -5.37
CA GLU A 191 26.24 -27.59 -5.31
C GLU A 191 26.10 -26.16 -4.79
N ALA A 192 24.88 -25.63 -4.68
CA ALA A 192 24.58 -24.30 -4.15
C ALA A 192 24.54 -24.32 -2.61
N VAL A 193 25.28 -23.41 -1.98
CA VAL A 193 25.22 -23.16 -0.54
C VAL A 193 24.90 -21.69 -0.30
N ILE A 194 23.83 -21.45 0.47
CA ILE A 194 23.47 -20.11 0.91
C ILE A 194 24.45 -19.69 2.02
N GLU A 195 25.22 -18.63 1.78
CA GLU A 195 26.14 -18.04 2.77
C GLU A 195 25.44 -16.98 3.63
N THR A 196 24.48 -16.25 3.06
CA THR A 196 23.76 -15.18 3.77
C THR A 196 22.35 -15.02 3.21
N LEU A 197 21.41 -14.72 4.11
CA LEU A 197 20.06 -14.28 3.80
C LEU A 197 19.85 -12.89 4.40
N ASP A 198 19.47 -11.92 3.58
CA ASP A 198 19.16 -10.55 3.99
C ASP A 198 17.70 -10.24 3.61
N TYR A 199 16.84 -10.17 4.63
CA TYR A 199 15.42 -9.81 4.51
C TYR A 199 15.16 -8.31 4.61
N GLU A 200 16.14 -7.54 5.11
CA GLU A 200 16.04 -6.09 5.27
C GLU A 200 16.52 -5.34 4.01
N GLY A 201 17.26 -6.02 3.13
CA GLY A 201 17.92 -5.40 1.99
C GLY A 201 18.97 -4.37 2.41
N SER A 202 19.43 -4.42 3.67
CA SER A 202 20.26 -3.40 4.31
C SER A 202 21.70 -3.35 3.75
N GLY A 203 22.10 -4.35 2.97
CA GLY A 203 23.36 -4.37 2.23
C GLY A 203 23.25 -3.93 0.76
N ASN A 204 22.77 -2.71 0.47
CA ASN A 204 22.83 -1.99 -0.82
C ASN A 204 22.96 -2.84 -2.12
N TYR A 205 21.99 -3.71 -2.42
CA TYR A 205 21.90 -4.44 -3.70
C TYR A 205 20.48 -4.54 -4.24
N ALA A 206 19.72 -3.45 -4.33
CA ALA A 206 18.89 -3.09 -5.51
C ALA A 206 18.17 -1.77 -5.22
N GLY A 207 18.06 -0.94 -6.26
CA GLY A 207 17.36 0.34 -6.23
C GLY A 207 15.95 0.21 -5.67
N GLN A 208 15.66 1.14 -4.77
CA GLN A 208 14.35 1.42 -4.22
C GLN A 208 13.35 1.61 -5.37
N GLN A 209 12.39 0.70 -5.52
CA GLN A 209 11.11 1.00 -6.16
C GLN A 209 10.03 0.74 -5.13
N ASP A 210 9.91 1.68 -4.20
CA ASP A 210 8.69 1.83 -3.42
C ASP A 210 7.63 2.33 -4.39
N ALA A 211 6.78 1.41 -4.86
CA ALA A 211 5.55 1.81 -5.54
C ALA A 211 4.66 2.51 -4.51
N ALA A 212 4.67 3.85 -4.55
CA ALA A 212 3.78 4.66 -3.73
C ALA A 212 2.32 4.35 -4.10
N PRO A 213 1.42 4.18 -3.12
CA PRO A 213 0.01 4.02 -3.41
C PRO A 213 -0.55 5.30 -4.06
N MET A 214 -1.21 5.14 -5.20
CA MET A 214 -1.94 6.22 -5.88
C MET A 214 -3.15 6.64 -5.02
N LEU A 215 -3.10 7.86 -4.49
CA LEU A 215 -4.21 8.46 -3.76
C LEU A 215 -5.31 8.91 -4.73
N MET A 216 -6.46 8.24 -4.71
CA MET A 216 -7.67 8.70 -5.37
C MET A 216 -8.23 9.92 -4.64
N ARG A 217 -8.46 11.00 -5.38
CA ARG A 217 -9.09 12.24 -4.89
C ARG A 217 -10.55 12.00 -4.52
N ALA A 218 -10.93 12.33 -3.30
CA ALA A 218 -12.31 12.37 -2.86
C ALA A 218 -13.07 13.51 -3.57
N ALA A 219 -14.22 13.17 -4.17
CA ALA A 219 -15.19 14.14 -4.66
C ALA A 219 -16.11 14.59 -3.51
N LYS A 220 -16.42 15.88 -3.44
CA LYS A 220 -17.44 16.42 -2.52
C LYS A 220 -18.83 16.04 -3.03
N ALA A 221 -19.69 15.53 -2.14
CA ALA A 221 -21.10 15.34 -2.41
C ALA A 221 -21.95 16.17 -1.44
N GLU A 222 -22.94 16.88 -1.99
CA GLU A 222 -24.01 17.57 -1.27
C GLU A 222 -25.00 16.59 -0.65
N ALA A 223 -25.53 16.94 0.51
CA ALA A 223 -26.43 16.11 1.29
C ALA A 223 -27.88 16.17 0.74
N ALA A 224 -28.37 15.01 0.32
CA ALA A 224 -29.80 14.65 0.25
C ALA A 224 -29.94 13.21 0.77
N ASP A 225 -31.15 12.82 1.20
CA ASP A 225 -31.44 11.55 1.91
C ASP A 225 -30.64 10.35 1.36
N VAL A 226 -29.74 9.84 2.20
CA VAL A 226 -28.70 8.89 1.78
C VAL A 226 -29.26 7.48 1.84
N ALA A 227 -29.51 6.89 0.66
CA ALA A 227 -29.66 5.46 0.52
C ALA A 227 -28.41 4.75 1.09
N GLU A 228 -28.55 3.51 1.61
CA GLU A 228 -27.42 2.80 2.19
C GLU A 228 -26.25 2.74 1.18
N PRO A 229 -25.07 3.28 1.52
CA PRO A 229 -23.95 3.30 0.59
C PRO A 229 -23.37 1.90 0.41
N SER A 230 -23.15 1.47 -0.84
CA SER A 230 -22.43 0.22 -1.13
C SER A 230 -20.93 0.46 -1.10
N PHE A 231 -20.19 -0.39 -0.39
CA PHE A 231 -18.74 -0.32 -0.33
C PHE A 231 -18.10 -1.64 -0.73
N GLU A 232 -17.11 -1.56 -1.61
CA GLU A 232 -16.29 -2.69 -2.02
C GLU A 232 -14.93 -2.59 -1.31
N PRO A 233 -14.60 -3.51 -0.39
CA PRO A 233 -13.37 -3.43 0.41
C PRO A 233 -12.09 -3.52 -0.40
N GLY A 234 -12.12 -4.15 -1.58
CA GLY A 234 -10.94 -4.45 -2.38
C GLY A 234 -10.00 -5.45 -1.69
N GLU A 235 -8.78 -5.53 -2.20
CA GLU A 235 -7.73 -6.44 -1.71
C GLU A 235 -6.43 -5.66 -1.45
N THR A 236 -5.60 -6.19 -0.56
CA THR A 236 -4.25 -5.69 -0.31
C THR A 236 -3.22 -6.75 -0.68
N THR A 237 -2.20 -6.37 -1.44
CA THR A 237 -1.03 -7.20 -1.73
C THR A 237 0.12 -6.82 -0.83
N LEU A 238 0.65 -7.79 -0.09
CA LEU A 238 1.82 -7.65 0.76
C LEU A 238 3.02 -8.27 0.04
N GLN A 239 4.07 -7.47 -0.16
CA GLN A 239 5.32 -7.90 -0.79
C GLN A 239 6.45 -8.00 0.22
N MET A 240 7.36 -8.95 0.04
CA MET A 240 8.59 -9.06 0.81
C MET A 240 9.74 -9.44 -0.12
N ARG A 241 10.87 -8.80 0.15
CA ARG A 241 12.10 -9.00 -0.57
C ARG A 241 13.10 -9.80 0.29
N LEU A 242 13.87 -10.65 -0.36
CA LEU A 242 14.98 -11.39 0.22
C LEU A 242 16.16 -11.33 -0.75
N VAL A 243 17.36 -11.13 -0.21
CA VAL A 243 18.60 -11.25 -0.99
C VAL A 243 19.44 -12.38 -0.40
N GLY A 244 19.67 -13.42 -1.21
CA GLY A 244 20.55 -14.54 -0.86
C GLY A 244 21.92 -14.38 -1.49
N LYS A 245 23.00 -14.54 -0.71
CA LYS A 245 24.34 -14.77 -1.25
C LYS A 245 24.57 -16.27 -1.33
N VAL A 246 24.80 -16.77 -2.54
CA VAL A 246 24.89 -18.21 -2.83
C VAL A 246 26.25 -18.52 -3.43
N LYS A 247 26.99 -19.42 -2.81
CA LYS A 247 28.24 -19.94 -3.34
C LYS A 247 28.01 -21.30 -3.96
N PHE A 248 28.39 -21.46 -5.22
CA PHE A 248 28.41 -22.76 -5.86
C PHE A 248 29.77 -23.42 -5.65
N LYS A 249 29.80 -24.66 -5.15
CA LYS A 249 31.03 -25.42 -4.85
C LYS A 249 31.72 -25.90 -6.11
#